data_AF-A0A8F9RLA9-F1
#
_entry.id   AF-A0A8F9RLA9-F1
#
_cell.length_a   1.000
_cell.length_b   1.000
_cell.length_c   1.000
_cell.angle_alpha   90.00
_cell.angle_beta   90.00
_cell.angle_gamma   90.00
#
_symmetry.space_group_name_H-M   'P 1'
#
loop_
_entity.id
_entity.type
_entity.pdbx_description
1 polymer ?
#
loop_
_entity_poly.entity_id
_entity_poly.type
_entity_poly.pdbx_seq_one_letter_code
_entity_poly.pdbx_strand_id
1 'polypeptide(L)'
;MKILVIIVFLLTSSVQIVAQNHKQKCNTVQEKSQKVTDREKTPYFVQFGIMSKAHKKFEKNYGVDIHYQNCVVSKFLSEKAKENNKLVAKTLTQKFGNAWKKDLGFLPYGL
;
A
#
# COMPACT_ATOMS: atom_id res chain seq x y z
N MET A 1 39.04 49.16 1.56
CA MET A 1 37.64 48.81 1.95
C MET A 1 36.80 48.41 0.74
N LYS A 2 37.16 47.34 0.02
CA LYS A 2 36.38 46.85 -1.14
C LYS A 2 36.12 45.33 -1.12
N ILE A 3 36.87 44.59 -0.30
CA ILE A 3 36.76 43.12 -0.18
C ILE A 3 35.80 42.71 0.95
N LEU A 4 35.52 43.59 1.91
CA LEU A 4 34.62 43.30 3.03
C LEU A 4 33.12 43.41 2.69
N VAL A 5 32.79 43.97 1.52
CA VAL A 5 31.38 44.18 1.09
C VAL A 5 30.80 42.95 0.40
N ILE A 6 31.65 42.01 -0.05
CA ILE A 6 31.21 40.87 -0.87
C ILE A 6 30.66 39.72 -0.01
N ILE A 7 31.04 39.63 1.27
CA ILE A 7 30.67 38.49 2.14
C ILE A 7 29.28 38.66 2.78
N VAL A 8 28.71 39.86 2.80
CA VAL A 8 27.38 40.12 3.40
C VAL A 8 26.22 39.74 2.47
N PHE A 9 26.49 39.45 1.19
CA PHE A 9 25.45 39.14 0.20
C PHE A 9 25.02 37.67 0.12
N LEU A 10 25.61 36.77 0.90
CA LEU A 10 25.40 35.31 0.81
C LEU A 10 24.38 34.72 1.80
N LEU A 11 23.63 35.53 2.56
CA LEU A 11 22.76 35.04 3.65
C LEU A 11 21.26 35.31 3.51
N THR A 12 20.77 35.77 2.36
CA THR A 12 19.32 36.02 2.19
C THR A 12 18.77 35.42 0.91
N SER A 13 18.48 34.13 0.93
CA SER A 13 17.39 33.54 0.13
C SER A 13 16.97 32.18 0.69
N SER A 14 16.52 32.18 1.95
CA SER A 14 15.55 31.19 2.41
C SER A 14 14.22 31.47 1.71
N VAL A 15 14.13 31.09 0.42
CA VAL A 15 12.88 31.12 -0.32
C VAL A 15 11.96 30.13 0.37
N GLN A 16 10.93 30.67 0.99
CA GLN A 16 9.92 29.94 1.70
C GLN A 16 9.27 28.92 0.75
N ILE A 17 9.19 27.66 1.17
CA ILE A 17 8.29 26.71 0.52
C ILE A 17 6.88 27.20 0.81
N VAL A 18 6.34 28.01 -0.10
CA VAL A 18 4.92 28.33 -0.14
C VAL A 18 4.20 27.01 -0.38
N ALA A 19 3.54 26.49 0.66
CA ALA A 19 2.58 25.42 0.51
C ALA A 19 1.52 25.90 -0.49
N GLN A 20 1.57 25.40 -1.71
CA GLN A 20 0.56 25.69 -2.70
C GLN A 20 -0.76 25.11 -2.17
N ASN A 21 -1.62 25.98 -1.61
CA ASN A 21 -3.05 25.75 -1.51
C ASN A 21 -3.61 25.73 -2.94
N HIS A 22 -3.16 24.77 -3.75
CA HIS A 22 -3.89 24.39 -4.93
C HIS A 22 -5.18 23.79 -4.38
N LYS A 23 -6.28 24.53 -4.50
CA LYS A 23 -7.63 23.96 -4.38
C LYS A 23 -7.68 22.82 -5.37
N GLN A 24 -7.30 21.63 -4.91
CA GLN A 24 -7.59 20.39 -5.59
C GLN A 24 -9.10 20.44 -5.73
N LYS A 25 -9.58 20.67 -6.95
CA LYS A 25 -10.95 20.37 -7.30
C LYS A 25 -11.19 19.01 -6.70
N CYS A 26 -12.05 18.95 -5.69
CA CYS A 26 -12.69 17.72 -5.29
C CYS A 26 -13.49 17.31 -6.51
N ASN A 27 -12.82 16.68 -7.47
CA ASN A 27 -13.50 15.82 -8.37
C ASN A 27 -13.90 14.69 -7.43
N THR A 28 -15.16 14.72 -7.03
CA THR A 28 -15.92 13.55 -6.63
C THR A 28 -15.92 12.61 -7.84
N VAL A 29 -14.75 12.06 -8.16
CA VAL A 29 -14.64 10.94 -9.09
C VAL A 29 -15.02 9.77 -8.23
N GLN A 30 -16.30 9.47 -8.33
CA GLN A 30 -16.85 8.15 -8.54
C GLN A 30 -15.97 7.05 -7.96
N GLU A 31 -16.54 6.29 -7.03
CA GLU A 31 -16.23 4.87 -6.88
C GLU A 31 -15.90 4.33 -8.28
N LYS A 32 -14.62 4.24 -8.62
CA LYS A 32 -14.22 3.42 -9.75
C LYS A 32 -14.36 2.04 -9.16
N SER A 33 -15.61 1.57 -9.21
CA SER A 33 -16.03 0.23 -8.92
C SER A 33 -15.01 -0.62 -9.63
N GLN A 34 -14.05 -1.08 -8.84
CA GLN A 34 -12.98 -1.97 -9.27
C GLN A 34 -13.76 -3.09 -9.91
N LYS A 35 -13.72 -3.17 -11.24
CA LYS A 35 -14.55 -4.08 -12.04
C LYS A 35 -14.53 -5.41 -11.29
N VAL A 36 -15.60 -5.68 -10.54
CA VAL A 36 -15.76 -6.92 -9.80
C VAL A 36 -16.12 -7.89 -10.90
N THR A 37 -15.10 -8.29 -11.67
CA THR A 37 -15.18 -9.51 -12.44
C THR A 37 -15.61 -10.55 -11.44
N ASP A 38 -16.73 -11.17 -11.75
CA ASP A 38 -17.46 -12.20 -11.03
C ASP A 38 -16.58 -13.46 -10.87
N ARG A 39 -15.39 -13.29 -10.30
CA ARG A 39 -14.52 -14.34 -9.84
C ARG A 39 -15.18 -14.82 -8.56
N GLU A 40 -15.86 -15.95 -8.67
CA GLU A 40 -16.22 -16.80 -7.56
C GLU A 40 -15.19 -16.63 -6.42
N LYS A 41 -15.66 -16.15 -5.25
CA LYS A 41 -14.91 -15.56 -4.13
C LYS A 41 -13.55 -16.23 -3.86
N THR A 42 -12.52 -15.86 -4.61
CA THR A 42 -11.17 -16.35 -4.37
C THR A 42 -10.65 -15.69 -3.09
N PRO A 43 -10.21 -16.45 -2.07
CA PRO A 43 -9.63 -15.86 -0.87
C PRO A 43 -8.42 -15.00 -1.23
N TYR A 44 -8.21 -13.91 -0.51
CA TYR A 44 -7.10 -13.00 -0.80
C TYR A 44 -6.46 -12.44 0.46
N PHE A 45 -5.16 -12.19 0.41
CA PHE A 45 -4.50 -11.34 1.40
C PHE A 45 -4.73 -9.87 1.10
N VAL A 46 -4.90 -9.06 2.13
CA VAL A 46 -4.91 -7.59 2.03
C VAL A 46 -3.54 -7.06 2.40
N GLN A 47 -2.93 -6.27 1.52
CA GLN A 47 -1.67 -5.61 1.77
C GLN A 47 -1.81 -4.10 1.51
N PHE A 48 -1.33 -3.27 2.43
CA PHE A 48 -1.29 -1.82 2.22
C PHE A 48 0.04 -1.41 1.58
N GLY A 49 -0.02 -0.40 0.73
CA GLY A 49 1.17 0.24 0.16
C GLY A 49 1.49 -0.16 -1.27
N ILE A 50 2.76 -0.01 -1.64
CA ILE A 50 3.23 -0.18 -3.02
C ILE A 50 3.23 -1.67 -3.38
N MET A 51 2.70 -1.97 -4.56
CA MET A 51 2.67 -3.31 -5.12
C MET A 51 4.09 -3.77 -5.46
N SER A 52 4.61 -4.79 -4.76
CA SER A 52 6.02 -5.15 -4.87
C SER A 52 6.35 -5.93 -6.15
N LYS A 53 5.51 -6.90 -6.55
CA LYS A 53 5.61 -7.72 -7.79
C LYS A 53 4.24 -8.33 -8.13
N ALA A 54 4.11 -8.94 -9.31
CA ALA A 54 2.94 -9.75 -9.66
C ALA A 54 2.99 -11.12 -8.96
N HIS A 55 1.92 -11.50 -8.27
CA HIS A 55 1.86 -12.72 -7.43
C HIS A 55 1.20 -13.91 -8.12
N LYS A 56 1.18 -13.91 -9.45
CA LYS A 56 0.50 -14.94 -10.26
C LYS A 56 0.96 -16.36 -9.94
N LYS A 57 2.24 -16.54 -9.58
CA LYS A 57 2.76 -17.86 -9.19
C LYS A 57 2.16 -18.32 -7.85
N PHE A 58 2.05 -17.40 -6.88
CA PHE A 58 1.42 -17.68 -5.60
C PHE A 58 -0.07 -17.98 -5.78
N GLU A 59 -0.78 -17.16 -6.55
CA GLU A 59 -2.20 -17.36 -6.89
C GLU A 59 -2.42 -18.73 -7.56
N LYS A 60 -1.58 -19.09 -8.55
CA LYS A 60 -1.65 -20.39 -9.22
C LYS A 60 -1.40 -21.57 -8.28
N ASN A 61 -0.44 -21.44 -7.36
CA ASN A 61 -0.04 -22.53 -6.47
C ASN A 61 -1.01 -22.74 -5.31
N TYR A 62 -1.65 -21.67 -4.82
CA TYR A 62 -2.41 -21.70 -3.57
C TYR A 62 -3.89 -21.32 -3.72
N GLY A 63 -4.30 -20.82 -4.89
CA GLY A 63 -5.66 -20.32 -5.11
C GLY A 63 -6.00 -19.12 -4.23
N VAL A 64 -4.99 -18.31 -3.87
CA VAL A 64 -5.13 -17.12 -3.02
C VAL A 64 -4.52 -15.92 -3.74
N ASP A 65 -5.30 -14.85 -3.90
CA ASP A 65 -4.85 -13.60 -4.51
C ASP A 65 -4.30 -12.59 -3.47
N ILE A 66 -3.76 -11.47 -3.93
CA ILE A 66 -3.23 -10.40 -3.09
C ILE A 66 -3.84 -9.07 -3.53
N HIS A 67 -4.68 -8.52 -2.66
CA HIS A 67 -5.34 -7.25 -2.87
C HIS A 67 -4.54 -6.13 -2.21
N TYR A 68 -3.98 -5.27 -3.05
CA TYR A 68 -3.28 -4.08 -2.62
C TYR A 68 -4.26 -2.94 -2.36
N GLN A 69 -4.16 -2.33 -1.19
CA GLN A 69 -4.89 -1.13 -0.80
C GLN A 69 -3.93 0.05 -0.63
N ASN A 70 -4.49 1.26 -0.71
CA ASN A 70 -3.75 2.51 -0.56
C ASN A 70 -3.07 2.64 0.81
N CYS A 71 -2.09 3.53 0.90
CA CYS A 71 -1.30 3.74 2.13
C CYS A 71 -2.07 4.39 3.29
N VAL A 72 -3.24 4.98 3.03
CA VAL A 72 -4.06 5.61 4.07
C VAL A 72 -4.88 4.53 4.75
N VAL A 73 -4.45 4.10 5.93
CA VAL A 73 -5.06 3.01 6.69
C VAL A 73 -5.87 3.57 7.86
N SER A 74 -7.19 3.42 7.81
CA SER A 74 -8.04 3.70 8.98
C SER A 74 -8.01 2.52 9.96
N LYS A 75 -8.36 2.76 11.23
CA LYS A 75 -8.47 1.70 12.24
C LYS A 75 -9.37 0.55 11.77
N PHE A 76 -10.54 0.88 11.22
CA PHE A 76 -11.49 -0.09 10.68
C PHE A 76 -10.90 -0.93 9.54
N LEU A 77 -10.23 -0.30 8.57
CA LEU A 77 -9.61 -1.03 7.46
C LEU A 77 -8.46 -1.93 7.92
N SER A 78 -7.66 -1.45 8.87
CA SER A 78 -6.59 -2.22 9.51
C SER A 78 -7.15 -3.48 10.20
N GLU A 79 -8.18 -3.33 11.04
CA GLU A 79 -8.79 -4.45 11.76
C GLU A 79 -9.38 -5.49 10.80
N LYS A 80 -10.12 -5.03 9.78
CA LYS A 80 -10.67 -5.90 8.74
C LYS A 80 -9.60 -6.65 7.96
N ALA A 81 -8.51 -5.98 7.58
CA ALA A 81 -7.39 -6.60 6.88
C ALA A 81 -6.71 -7.68 7.75
N LYS A 82 -6.50 -7.38 9.03
CA LYS A 82 -5.91 -8.30 10.00
C LYS A 82 -6.75 -9.56 10.18
N GLU A 83 -8.06 -9.42 10.37
CA GLU A 83 -8.98 -10.56 10.53
C GLU A 83 -9.02 -11.43 9.27
N ASN A 84 -9.15 -10.80 8.10
CA ASN A 84 -9.11 -11.49 6.82
C ASN A 84 -7.79 -12.28 6.64
N ASN A 85 -6.65 -11.62 6.84
CA ASN A 85 -5.35 -12.23 6.62
C ASN A 85 -5.10 -13.40 7.57
N LYS A 86 -5.55 -13.30 8.83
CA LYS A 86 -5.52 -14.43 9.78
C LYS A 86 -6.34 -15.61 9.30
N LEU A 87 -7.52 -15.38 8.74
CA LEU A 87 -8.36 -16.44 8.21
C LEU A 87 -7.68 -17.14 7.03
N VAL A 88 -7.19 -16.38 6.06
CA VAL A 88 -6.48 -16.93 4.89
C VAL A 88 -5.23 -17.70 5.32
N ALA A 89 -4.42 -17.15 6.22
CA ALA A 89 -3.22 -17.80 6.73
C ALA A 89 -3.54 -19.10 7.47
N LYS A 90 -4.62 -19.14 8.25
CA LYS A 90 -5.09 -20.36 8.91
C LYS A 90 -5.44 -21.42 7.87
N THR A 91 -6.23 -21.07 6.86
CA THR A 91 -6.63 -22.00 5.78
C THR A 91 -5.42 -22.52 5.01
N LEU A 92 -4.48 -21.65 4.63
CA LEU A 92 -3.26 -22.07 3.95
C LEU A 92 -2.38 -22.97 4.82
N THR A 93 -2.27 -22.66 6.10
CA THR A 93 -1.48 -23.47 7.04
C THR A 93 -2.09 -24.84 7.26
N GLN A 94 -3.42 -24.92 7.34
CA GLN A 94 -4.14 -26.19 7.43
C GLN A 94 -3.95 -27.08 6.19
N LYS A 95 -3.92 -26.48 4.98
CA LYS A 95 -3.82 -27.23 3.72
C LYS A 95 -2.38 -27.55 3.30
N PHE A 96 -1.44 -26.63 3.53
CA PHE A 96 -0.10 -26.67 2.94
C PHE A 96 1.02 -26.55 3.99
N GLY A 97 0.70 -26.58 5.29
CA GLY A 97 1.68 -26.32 6.35
C GLY A 97 2.27 -24.91 6.24
N ASN A 98 3.51 -24.72 6.68
CA ASN A 98 4.16 -23.41 6.66
C ASN A 98 4.84 -23.04 5.32
N ALA A 99 4.82 -23.92 4.30
CA ALA A 99 5.55 -23.72 3.05
C ALA A 99 5.13 -22.45 2.30
N TRP A 100 3.83 -22.11 2.33
CA TRP A 100 3.27 -20.94 1.65
C TRP A 100 3.90 -19.62 2.09
N LYS A 101 4.41 -19.52 3.32
CA LYS A 101 5.04 -18.29 3.84
C LYS A 101 6.29 -17.91 3.05
N LYS A 102 7.11 -18.91 2.69
CA LYS A 102 8.31 -18.70 1.88
C LYS A 102 7.95 -18.32 0.46
N ASP A 103 6.94 -18.99 -0.11
CA ASP A 103 6.52 -18.79 -1.50
C ASP A 103 5.80 -17.44 -1.71
N LEU A 104 5.14 -16.92 -0.68
CA LEU A 104 4.53 -15.59 -0.68
C LEU A 104 5.57 -14.47 -0.76
N GLY A 105 6.74 -14.66 -0.14
CA GLY A 105 7.87 -13.73 -0.24
C GLY A 105 7.72 -12.42 0.54
N PHE A 106 6.64 -12.25 1.30
CA PHE A 106 6.46 -11.15 2.26
C PHE A 106 5.52 -11.57 3.40
N LEU A 107 5.50 -10.79 4.48
CA LEU A 107 4.58 -10.97 5.59
C LEU A 107 3.31 -10.13 5.37
N PRO A 108 2.12 -10.74 5.19
CA PRO A 108 0.87 -9.99 5.07
C PRO A 108 0.58 -9.15 6.30
N TYR A 109 -0.13 -8.04 6.09
CA TYR A 109 -0.54 -7.15 7.17
C TYR A 109 -1.24 -7.90 8.31
N GLY A 110 -0.78 -7.70 9.55
CA GLY A 110 -1.43 -8.23 10.75
C GLY A 110 -1.19 -9.71 11.06
N LEU A 111 -0.23 -10.35 10.38
CA LEU A 111 0.28 -11.70 10.66
C LEU A 111 1.62 -11.70 11.37
#